data_AF-A0A6V7D518-F1
#
_entry.id   AF-A0A6V7D518-F1
#
_cell.length_a   1.000
_cell.length_b   1.000
_cell.length_c   1.000
_cell.angle_alpha   90.00
_cell.angle_beta   90.00
_cell.angle_gamma   90.00
#
_symmetry.space_group_name_H-M   'P 1'
#
loop_
_entity.id
_entity.type
_entity.pdbx_description
1 polymer ?
#
loop_
_entity_poly.entity_id
_entity_poly.type
_entity_poly.pdbx_seq_one_letter_code
_entity_poly.pdbx_strand_id
1 'polypeptide(L)'
;MRSDDPNVPHLLVIANALGELCEHIVFLGGAVVGLLVSDPLAESVRATYDVDAVVNLDWSRFRGIEARVESQGFAREMQPNRSAQALCFSVYGPSHQRSCDIVGLGLQRKP
;
A
#
# COMPACT_ATOMS: atom_id res chain seq x y z
N MET A 1 17.90 4.42 5.52
CA MET A 1 17.44 3.38 4.59
C MET A 1 18.51 2.31 4.49
N ARG A 2 18.16 1.09 4.86
CA ARG A 2 19.04 -0.07 4.69
C ARG A 2 19.07 -0.49 3.23
N SER A 3 20.27 -0.71 2.67
CA SER A 3 20.43 -1.11 1.27
C SER A 3 20.03 -2.57 1.00
N ASP A 4 19.93 -3.37 2.05
CA ASP A 4 19.59 -4.80 2.04
C ASP A 4 18.15 -5.09 2.45
N ASP A 5 17.28 -4.07 2.55
CA ASP A 5 15.89 -4.25 2.94
C ASP A 5 15.12 -5.11 1.91
N PRO A 6 14.62 -6.30 2.30
CA PRO A 6 13.91 -7.21 1.40
C PRO A 6 12.57 -6.65 0.90
N ASN A 7 12.05 -5.59 1.54
CA ASN A 7 10.73 -5.03 1.24
C ASN A 7 10.78 -3.90 0.19
N VAL A 8 11.96 -3.31 -0.07
CA VAL A 8 12.11 -2.22 -1.05
C VAL A 8 11.62 -2.59 -2.46
N PRO A 9 11.95 -3.78 -3.02
CA PRO A 9 11.41 -4.18 -4.32
C PRO A 9 9.88 -4.32 -4.33
N HIS A 10 9.26 -4.59 -3.18
CA HIS A 10 7.81 -4.65 -3.06
C HIS A 10 7.22 -3.24 -3.07
N LEU A 11 7.73 -2.35 -2.22
CA LEU A 11 7.31 -0.95 -2.16
C LEU A 11 7.42 -0.26 -3.54
N LEU A 12 8.49 -0.51 -4.29
CA LEU A 12 8.67 0.05 -5.63
C LEU A 12 7.63 -0.45 -6.64
N VAL A 13 7.24 -1.73 -6.58
CA VAL A 13 6.18 -2.25 -7.47
C VAL A 13 4.86 -1.57 -7.19
N ILE A 14 4.50 -1.41 -5.91
CA ILE A 14 3.26 -0.74 -5.52
C ILE A 14 3.31 0.75 -5.87
N ALA A 15 4.41 1.45 -5.56
CA ALA A 15 4.58 2.87 -5.88
C ALA A 15 4.48 3.14 -7.38
N ASN A 16 5.16 2.33 -8.21
CA ASN A 16 5.10 2.47 -9.67
C ASN A 16 3.69 2.25 -10.21
N ALA A 17 2.99 1.25 -9.68
CA ALA A 17 1.65 0.91 -10.15
C ALA A 17 0.58 1.89 -9.60
N LEU A 18 0.84 2.61 -8.51
CA LEU A 18 0.02 3.75 -8.07
C LEU A 18 0.23 5.00 -8.95
N GLY A 19 1.40 5.16 -9.55
CA GLY A 19 1.73 6.31 -10.41
C GLY A 19 1.61 7.65 -9.65
N GLU A 20 0.96 8.63 -10.27
CA GLU A 20 0.72 9.97 -9.67
C GLU A 20 0.00 9.91 -8.32
N LEU A 21 -0.79 8.85 -8.07
CA LEU A 21 -1.48 8.70 -6.79
C LEU A 21 -0.50 8.53 -5.62
N CYS A 22 0.74 8.08 -5.89
CA CYS A 22 1.77 7.93 -4.87
C CYS A 22 2.07 9.24 -4.12
N GLU A 23 1.80 10.41 -4.72
CA GLU A 23 1.96 11.73 -4.06
C GLU A 23 0.99 11.95 -2.89
N HIS A 24 -0.12 11.21 -2.85
CA HIS A 24 -1.15 11.30 -1.81
C HIS A 24 -1.11 10.12 -0.82
N ILE A 25 -0.16 9.21 -0.99
CA ILE A 25 -0.06 7.96 -0.27
C ILE A 25 1.07 8.03 0.76
N VAL A 26 0.80 7.53 1.95
CA VAL A 26 1.82 7.23 2.96
C VAL A 26 1.86 5.73 3.16
N PHE A 27 3.01 5.12 2.86
CA PHE A 27 3.24 3.71 3.16
C PHE A 27 3.50 3.50 4.64
N LEU A 28 2.93 2.44 5.20
CA LEU A 28 2.95 2.07 6.60
C LEU A 28 3.28 0.57 6.73
N GLY A 29 3.25 0.07 7.97
CA GLY A 29 3.37 -1.36 8.26
C GLY A 29 4.81 -1.87 8.27
N GLY A 30 4.96 -3.20 8.25
CA GLY A 30 6.26 -3.85 8.30
C GLY A 30 7.12 -3.58 7.05
N ALA A 31 6.48 -3.32 5.91
CA ALA A 31 7.15 -3.08 4.64
C ALA A 31 8.07 -1.86 4.65
N VAL A 32 7.77 -0.84 5.46
CA VAL A 32 8.57 0.41 5.51
C VAL A 32 9.64 0.42 6.60
N VAL A 33 9.72 -0.63 7.43
CA VAL A 33 10.62 -0.63 8.60
C VAL A 33 12.08 -0.43 8.19
N GLY A 34 12.56 -1.07 7.12
CA GLY A 34 13.96 -0.90 6.68
C GLY A 34 14.26 0.43 6.00
N LEU A 35 13.24 1.20 5.62
CA LEU A 35 13.42 2.61 5.23
C LEU A 35 13.74 3.48 6.43
N LEU A 36 13.08 3.21 7.57
CA LEU A 36 13.13 4.02 8.79
C LEU A 36 14.29 3.65 9.73
N VAL A 37 14.68 2.37 9.76
CA VAL A 37 15.83 1.90 10.56
C VAL A 37 17.12 2.45 9.96
N SER A 38 17.89 3.15 10.80
CA SER A 38 19.16 3.79 10.43
C SER A 38 20.35 3.30 11.26
N ASP A 39 20.12 2.57 12.35
CA ASP A 39 21.19 1.96 13.14
C ASP A 39 21.81 0.79 12.37
N PRO A 40 23.12 0.85 12.01
CA PRO A 40 23.78 -0.23 11.30
C PRO A 40 23.85 -1.54 12.10
N LEU A 41 23.80 -1.47 13.45
CA LEU A 41 23.85 -2.63 14.34
C LEU A 41 22.47 -3.22 14.65
N ALA A 42 21.39 -2.59 14.20
CA ALA A 42 20.05 -3.16 14.33
C ALA A 42 19.94 -4.48 13.55
N GLU A 43 19.09 -5.38 14.05
CA GLU A 43 18.79 -6.68 13.43
C GLU A 43 18.27 -6.53 12.00
N SER A 44 18.35 -7.62 11.23
CA SER A 44 17.83 -7.67 9.86
C SER A 44 16.32 -7.44 9.83
N VAL A 45 15.87 -6.75 8.78
CA VAL A 45 14.45 -6.47 8.58
C VAL A 45 13.78 -7.72 8.01
N ARG A 46 12.70 -8.16 8.65
CA ARG A 46 11.89 -9.29 8.16
C ARG A 46 11.17 -8.92 6.87
N ALA A 47 11.11 -9.85 5.91
CA ALA A 47 10.26 -9.71 4.74
C ALA A 47 8.76 -9.69 5.13
N THR A 48 7.98 -8.87 4.42
CA THR A 48 6.51 -8.86 4.47
C THR A 48 5.91 -9.15 3.10
N TYR A 49 4.73 -9.75 3.09
CA TYR A 49 4.02 -10.14 1.87
C TYR A 49 2.98 -9.12 1.42
N ASP A 50 2.74 -8.12 2.27
CA ASP A 50 1.78 -7.05 2.15
C ASP A 50 2.44 -5.68 2.35
N VAL A 51 1.83 -4.66 1.74
CA VAL A 51 2.14 -3.24 1.92
C VAL A 51 0.90 -2.54 2.46
N ASP A 52 1.02 -1.88 3.60
CA ASP A 52 -0.03 -1.02 4.12
C ASP A 52 0.17 0.41 3.62
N ALA A 53 -0.93 1.08 3.29
CA ALA A 53 -0.91 2.46 2.84
C ALA A 53 -2.12 3.22 3.37
N VAL A 54 -1.92 4.50 3.66
CA VAL A 54 -3.03 5.43 3.93
C VAL A 54 -3.04 6.52 2.89
N VAL A 55 -4.24 6.98 2.56
CA VAL A 55 -4.45 8.08 1.64
C VAL A 55 -5.34 9.13 2.30
N ASN A 56 -4.95 10.40 2.21
CA ASN A 56 -5.75 11.50 2.73
C ASN A 56 -6.52 12.19 1.60
N LEU A 57 -7.66 11.60 1.21
CA LEU A 57 -8.57 12.12 0.20
C LEU A 57 -10.00 12.17 0.74
N ASP A 58 -10.84 13.00 0.12
CA ASP A 58 -12.28 12.93 0.29
C ASP A 58 -12.86 11.64 -0.33
N TRP A 59 -14.09 11.31 0.07
CA TRP A 59 -14.71 10.04 -0.34
C TRP A 59 -14.91 9.89 -1.85
N SER A 60 -15.22 10.99 -2.54
CA SER A 60 -15.39 11.02 -4.00
C SER A 60 -14.08 10.70 -4.73
N ARG A 61 -12.95 11.27 -4.30
CA ARG A 61 -11.63 10.94 -4.87
C ARG A 61 -11.15 9.56 -4.43
N PHE A 62 -11.47 9.12 -3.20
CA PHE A 62 -11.14 7.76 -2.73
C PHE A 62 -11.78 6.68 -3.61
N ARG A 63 -13.03 6.86 -4.07
CA ARG A 63 -13.64 5.96 -5.06
C ARG A 63 -12.98 6.02 -6.43
N GLY A 64 -12.38 7.16 -6.79
CA GLY A 64 -11.55 7.30 -7.99
C GLY A 64 -10.23 6.54 -7.92
N ILE A 65 -9.69 6.31 -6.71
CA ILE A 65 -8.51 5.47 -6.52
C ILE A 65 -8.79 4.08 -7.07
N GLU A 66 -9.90 3.46 -6.67
CA GLU A 66 -10.27 2.11 -7.10
C GLU A 66 -10.19 1.91 -8.62
N ALA A 67 -10.86 2.78 -9.39
CA ALA A 67 -10.80 2.74 -10.85
C ALA A 67 -9.39 2.97 -11.41
N ARG A 68 -8.58 3.80 -10.74
CA ARG A 68 -7.20 4.07 -11.15
C ARG A 68 -6.31 2.85 -10.89
N VAL A 69 -6.33 2.25 -9.71
CA VAL A 69 -5.54 1.04 -9.43
C VAL A 69 -5.99 -0.13 -10.31
N GLU A 70 -7.29 -0.28 -10.57
CA GLU A 70 -7.79 -1.26 -11.55
C GLU A 70 -7.20 -1.04 -12.94
N SER A 71 -7.14 0.21 -13.42
CA SER A 71 -6.52 0.55 -14.71
C SER A 71 -5.02 0.22 -14.79
N GLN A 72 -4.35 0.09 -13.64
CA GLN A 72 -2.93 -0.22 -13.51
C GLN A 72 -2.68 -1.72 -13.28
N GLY A 73 -3.73 -2.56 -13.42
CA GLY A 73 -3.64 -4.01 -13.34
C GLY A 73 -3.82 -4.58 -11.93
N PHE A 74 -4.27 -3.77 -10.97
CA PHE A 74 -4.63 -4.29 -9.67
C PHE A 74 -6.04 -4.88 -9.68
N ALA A 75 -6.25 -5.98 -8.98
CA ALA A 75 -7.58 -6.52 -8.76
C ALA A 75 -8.05 -6.19 -7.34
N ARG A 76 -9.29 -5.70 -7.21
CA ARG A 76 -9.94 -5.56 -5.91
C ARG A 76 -10.18 -6.95 -5.33
N GLU A 77 -9.71 -7.16 -4.10
CA GLU A 77 -10.06 -8.34 -3.35
C GLU A 77 -11.36 -8.08 -2.56
N MET A 78 -12.46 -8.68 -3.00
CA MET A 78 -13.76 -8.51 -2.35
C MET A 78 -13.87 -9.46 -1.16
N GLN A 79 -13.54 -8.98 0.04
CA GLN A 79 -13.72 -9.74 1.28
C GLN A 79 -15.04 -9.35 1.98
N PRO A 80 -15.85 -10.33 2.45
CA PRO A 80 -17.22 -10.09 2.92
C PRO A 80 -17.36 -9.23 4.19
N ASN A 81 -16.29 -9.03 4.98
CA ASN A 81 -16.33 -8.34 6.27
C ASN A 81 -15.49 -7.05 6.34
N ARG A 82 -15.09 -6.49 5.20
CA ARG A 82 -14.20 -5.32 5.18
C ARG A 82 -15.00 -4.01 5.19
N SER A 83 -14.59 -3.06 6.01
CA SER A 83 -15.18 -1.72 6.08
C SER A 83 -15.02 -1.00 4.74
N ALA A 84 -16.03 -0.22 4.33
CA ALA A 84 -16.01 0.50 3.05
C ALA A 84 -14.80 1.46 2.90
N GLN A 85 -14.16 1.82 4.01
CA GLN A 85 -13.03 2.75 4.10
C GLN A 85 -11.68 2.11 3.77
N ALA A 86 -11.62 0.80 3.57
CA ALA A 86 -10.41 0.08 3.22
C ALA A 86 -10.56 -0.59 1.85
N LEU A 87 -9.60 -0.35 0.96
CA LEU A 87 -9.48 -1.00 -0.33
C LEU A 87 -8.28 -1.94 -0.32
N CYS A 88 -8.52 -3.24 -0.49
CA CYS A 88 -7.46 -4.23 -0.72
C CYS A 88 -7.26 -4.43 -2.21
N PHE A 89 -6.03 -4.29 -2.66
CA PHE A 89 -5.66 -4.53 -4.04
C PHE A 89 -4.52 -5.54 -4.11
N SER A 90 -4.59 -6.47 -5.06
CA SER A 90 -3.47 -7.36 -5.38
C SER A 90 -2.82 -6.94 -6.71
N VAL A 91 -1.50 -6.89 -6.74
CA VAL A 91 -0.68 -6.87 -7.96
C VAL A 91 -0.22 -8.28 -8.26
N TYR A 92 -0.47 -8.73 -9.48
CA TYR A 92 0.03 -10.01 -9.98
C TYR A 92 1.32 -9.77 -10.78
N GLY A 93 2.46 -10.15 -10.19
CA GLY A 93 3.73 -10.22 -10.90
C GLY A 93 3.99 -11.65 -11.42
N PRO A 94 4.94 -11.84 -12.37
CA PRO A 94 5.23 -13.14 -12.98
C PRO A 94 5.76 -14.22 -12.00
N SER A 95 5.98 -13.89 -10.72
CA SER A 95 6.53 -14.85 -9.75
C SER A 95 5.81 -14.89 -8.40
N HIS A 96 5.06 -13.85 -8.01
CA HIS A 96 4.37 -13.80 -6.71
C HIS A 96 3.13 -12.88 -6.76
N GLN A 97 2.05 -13.28 -6.06
CA GLN A 97 0.94 -12.40 -5.73
C GLN A 97 1.37 -11.48 -4.57
N ARG A 98 1.09 -10.19 -4.71
CA ARG A 98 1.49 -9.14 -3.77
C ARG A 98 0.28 -8.30 -3.43
N SER A 99 -0.02 -8.10 -2.15
CA SER A 99 -1.19 -7.32 -1.71
C SER A 99 -0.78 -5.95 -1.17
N CYS A 100 -1.61 -4.95 -1.44
CA CYS A 100 -1.53 -3.63 -0.87
C CYS A 100 -2.90 -3.25 -0.28
N ASP A 101 -2.91 -2.91 1.01
CA ASP A 101 -4.08 -2.44 1.72
C ASP A 101 -4.04 -0.92 1.82
N ILE A 102 -4.94 -0.24 1.09
CA ILE A 102 -5.05 1.22 1.08
C ILE A 102 -6.26 1.63 1.92
N VAL A 103 -6.01 2.35 3.01
CA VAL A 103 -7.06 2.89 3.89
C VAL A 103 -7.26 4.38 3.63
N GLY A 104 -8.50 4.79 3.35
CA GLY A 104 -8.88 6.19 3.22
C GLY A 104 -9.01 6.85 4.58
N LEU A 105 -8.20 7.89 4.84
CA LEU A 105 -8.28 8.72 6.06
C LEU A 105 -9.39 9.79 5.99
N GLY A 106 -10.24 9.75 4.96
CA GLY A 106 -11.39 10.63 4.76
C GLY A 106 -12.49 10.42 5.81
N LEU A 107 -12.24 10.97 6.99
CA LEU A 107 -13.11 11.42 8.08
C LEU A 107 -14.58 10.97 8.06
N GLN A 108 -14.95 10.32 9.16
CA GLN A 108 -16.32 10.34 9.68
C GLN A 108 -16.88 11.78 9.64
N ARG A 109 -17.91 12.01 8.84
CA ARG A 109 -19.06 12.79 9.33
C ARG A 109 -20.18 11.81 9.61
N LYS A 110 -20.20 11.27 10.83
CA LYS A 110 -21.49 10.91 11.42
C LYS A 110 -22.29 12.22 11.58
N PRO A 111 -23.59 12.25 11.26
CA PRO A 111 -24.45 13.39 11.58
C PRO A 111 -24.45 13.66 13.09
#